data_AF-A0A8T7JSJ3-F1
#
_entry.id   AF-A0A8T7JSJ3-F1
#
_cell.length_a   1.000
_cell.length_b   1.000
_cell.length_c   1.000
_cell.angle_alpha   90.00
_cell.angle_beta   90.00
_cell.angle_gamma   90.00
#
_symmetry.space_group_name_H-M   'P 1'
#
loop_
_entity.id
_entity.type
_entity.pdbx_description
1 polymer ?
#
loop_
_entity_poly.entity_id
_entity_poly.type
_entity_poly.pdbx_seq_one_letter_code
_entity_poly.pdbx_strand_id
1 'polypeptide(L)' 'ALKSMTGHAIAASGAVETAAAALALRHGVLPPTINYETPDPECDLDYIPNQPRKAEPRNVMSNSFGFGGHNATLILSRFQ' A
#
# COMPACT_ATOMS: atom_id res chain seq x y z
N ALA A 1 3.23 0.39 -3.00
CA ALA A 1 2.17 -0.09 -3.90
C ALA A 1 1.36 1.06 -4.51
N LEU A 2 0.50 1.75 -3.76
CA LEU A 2 -0.46 2.74 -4.29
C LEU A 2 0.15 3.88 -5.12
N LYS A 3 1.31 4.40 -4.71
CA LYS A 3 2.04 5.45 -5.45
C LYS A 3 2.41 5.07 -6.89
N SER A 4 2.48 3.77 -7.23
CA SER A 4 2.68 3.33 -8.61
C SER A 4 1.56 3.79 -9.55
N MET A 5 0.33 3.97 -9.03
CA MET A 5 -0.84 4.40 -9.78
C MET A 5 -1.16 5.89 -9.55
N THR A 6 -0.99 6.38 -8.33
CA THR A 6 -1.42 7.74 -7.95
C THR A 6 -0.30 8.77 -7.99
N GLY A 7 0.95 8.34 -8.19
CA GLY A 7 2.13 9.16 -7.93
C GLY A 7 2.28 9.51 -6.44
N HIS A 8 3.25 10.37 -6.14
CA HIS A 8 3.51 10.83 -4.78
C HIS A 8 2.81 12.17 -4.50
N ALA A 9 1.64 12.11 -3.86
CA ALA A 9 0.85 13.29 -3.51
C ALA A 9 1.37 14.05 -2.27
N ILE A 10 2.67 13.96 -1.99
CA ILE A 10 3.35 14.56 -0.82
C ILE A 10 2.56 14.24 0.47
N ALA A 11 2.11 15.26 1.20
CA ALA A 11 1.42 15.16 2.48
C ALA A 11 0.08 14.40 2.38
N ALA A 12 -0.57 14.42 1.22
CA ALA A 12 -1.83 13.71 1.02
C ALA A 12 -1.64 12.20 0.82
N SER A 13 -0.42 11.72 0.56
CA SER A 13 -0.15 10.30 0.30
C SER A 13 -0.65 9.40 1.42
N GLY A 14 -0.36 9.76 2.68
CA GLY A 14 -0.77 8.95 3.83
C GLY A 14 -2.29 8.80 3.95
N ALA A 15 -3.05 9.86 3.66
CA ALA A 15 -4.52 9.82 3.68
C ALA A 15 -5.09 8.94 2.55
N VAL A 16 -4.59 9.10 1.33
CA VAL A 16 -5.00 8.30 0.16
C VAL A 16 -4.69 6.81 0.38
N GLU A 17 -3.49 6.50 0.90
CA GLU A 17 -3.07 5.14 1.19
C GLU A 17 -3.90 4.51 2.31
N THR A 18 -4.24 5.28 3.34
CA THR A 18 -5.11 4.81 4.43
C THR A 18 -6.52 4.51 3.94
N ALA A 19 -7.09 5.36 3.07
CA ALA A 19 -8.39 5.12 2.46
C ALA A 19 -8.36 3.84 1.59
N ALA A 20 -7.33 3.65 0.77
CA ALA A 20 -7.15 2.44 -0.02
C ALA A 20 -6.97 1.18 0.85
N ALA A 21 -6.23 1.29 1.96
CA ALA A 21 -6.04 0.19 2.91
C ALA A 21 -7.37 -0.23 3.57
N ALA A 22 -8.21 0.73 3.96
CA ALA A 22 -9.56 0.47 4.47
C ALA A 22 -10.45 -0.22 3.41
N LEU A 23 -10.37 0.21 2.15
CA LEU A 23 -11.07 -0.43 1.04
C LEU A 23 -10.56 -1.86 0.77
N ALA A 24 -9.25 -2.10 0.90
CA ALA A 24 -8.68 -3.44 0.78
C ALA A 24 -9.21 -4.38 1.88
N LEU A 25 -9.30 -3.92 3.12
CA LEU A 25 -9.93 -4.67 4.22
C LEU A 25 -11.41 -4.96 3.95
N ARG A 26 -12.14 -3.98 3.41
CA ARG A 26 -13.59 -4.07 3.14
C ARG A 26 -13.91 -5.00 1.97
N HIS A 27 -13.18 -4.88 0.86
CA HIS A 27 -13.48 -5.58 -0.39
C HIS A 27 -12.70 -6.87 -0.58
N GLY A 28 -11.67 -7.11 0.24
CA GLY A 28 -10.84 -8.31 0.11
C GLY A 28 -10.02 -8.34 -1.19
N VAL A 29 -9.55 -7.17 -1.62
CA VAL A 29 -8.71 -7.02 -2.82
C VAL A 29 -7.49 -6.18 -2.45
N LEU A 30 -6.31 -6.76 -2.64
CA LEU A 30 -5.05 -6.07 -2.50
C LEU A 30 -4.70 -5.36 -3.81
N PRO A 31 -4.40 -4.05 -3.77
CA PRO A 31 -4.06 -3.27 -4.94
C PRO A 31 -2.69 -3.69 -5.51
N PRO A 32 -2.49 -3.62 -6.83
CA PRO A 32 -1.21 -3.94 -7.42
C PRO A 32 -0.17 -2.84 -7.19
N THR A 33 1.09 -3.21 -7.42
CA THR A 33 2.14 -2.27 -7.80
C THR A 33 2.27 -2.34 -9.32
N ILE A 34 1.78 -1.32 -10.04
CA ILE A 34 1.85 -1.28 -11.51
C ILE A 34 3.25 -0.87 -11.98
N ASN A 35 3.55 -1.11 -13.26
CA ASN A 35 4.84 -0.82 -13.90
C ASN A 35 6.02 -1.62 -13.31
N TYR A 36 5.76 -2.77 -12.69
CA TYR A 36 6.79 -3.62 -12.09
C TYR A 36 7.19 -4.74 -13.07
N GLU A 37 8.18 -4.47 -13.92
CA GLU A 37 8.62 -5.41 -14.98
C GLU A 37 10.03 -5.96 -14.74
N THR A 38 10.92 -5.14 -14.16
CA THR A 38 12.31 -5.51 -13.85
C THR A 38 12.51 -5.44 -12.34
N PRO A 39 12.47 -6.58 -11.62
CA PRO A 39 12.66 -6.60 -10.18
C PRO A 39 14.12 -6.28 -9.81
N ASP A 40 14.29 -5.55 -8.72
CA ASP A 40 15.60 -5.31 -8.11
C ASP A 40 15.96 -6.50 -7.20
N PRO A 41 17.18 -7.09 -7.29
CA PRO A 41 17.59 -8.20 -6.43
C PRO A 41 17.52 -7.92 -4.92
N GLU A 42 17.65 -6.65 -4.49
CA GLU A 42 17.50 -6.26 -3.08
C GLU A 42 16.03 -6.08 -2.67
N CYS A 43 15.13 -5.96 -3.64
CA CYS A 43 13.69 -5.91 -3.46
C CYS A 43 13.09 -7.31 -3.69
N ASP A 44 13.25 -8.20 -2.71
CA ASP A 44 12.89 -9.62 -2.81
C ASP A 44 11.50 -9.98 -2.23
N LEU A 45 10.70 -8.98 -1.85
CA LEU A 45 9.35 -9.20 -1.31
C LEU A 45 8.30 -9.38 -2.42
N ASP A 46 7.09 -9.80 -2.00
CA ASP A 46 5.93 -9.84 -2.88
C ASP A 46 5.24 -8.47 -2.96
N TYR A 47 5.53 -7.72 -4.02
CA TYR A 47 4.97 -6.38 -4.27
C TYR A 47 3.60 -6.38 -4.97
N ILE A 48 2.99 -7.56 -5.22
CA ILE A 48 1.74 -7.71 -5.96
C ILE A 48 1.85 -7.05 -7.35
N PRO A 49 2.73 -7.56 -8.23
CA PRO A 49 3.08 -6.86 -9.46
C PRO A 49 1.94 -6.88 -10.48
N ASN A 50 1.62 -5.71 -11.02
CA ASN A 50 0.79 -5.44 -12.21
C ASN A 50 -0.69 -5.86 -12.16
N GLN A 51 -1.09 -6.83 -11.32
CA GLN A 51 -2.46 -7.33 -11.23
C GLN A 51 -2.94 -7.38 -9.78
N PRO A 52 -4.17 -6.92 -9.48
CA PRO A 52 -4.72 -6.98 -8.14
C PRO A 52 -4.86 -8.43 -7.68
N ARG A 53 -4.76 -8.65 -6.37
CA ARG A 53 -4.89 -9.98 -5.77
C ARG A 53 -6.06 -10.04 -4.81
N LYS A 54 -6.96 -11.01 -4.95
CA LYS A 54 -7.97 -11.30 -3.93
C LYS A 54 -7.30 -11.87 -2.69
N ALA A 55 -7.61 -11.32 -1.52
CA ALA A 55 -7.17 -11.82 -0.22
C ALA A 55 -8.13 -11.33 0.87
N GLU A 56 -8.17 -12.00 2.01
CA GLU A 56 -8.99 -11.57 3.15
C GLU A 56 -8.12 -11.10 4.33
N PRO A 57 -7.41 -9.96 4.19
CA PRO A 57 -6.60 -9.46 5.30
C PRO A 57 -7.51 -9.08 6.47
N ARG A 58 -7.13 -9.49 7.68
CA ARG A 58 -7.75 -9.02 8.93
C ARG A 58 -7.16 -7.70 9.38
N ASN A 59 -5.88 -7.48 9.06
CA ASN A 59 -5.12 -6.28 9.38
C ASN A 59 -4.32 -5.83 8.16
N VAL A 60 -4.13 -4.53 8.02
CA VAL A 60 -3.26 -3.92 7.00
C VAL A 60 -2.40 -2.83 7.64
N MET A 61 -1.19 -2.65 7.10
CA MET A 61 -0.24 -1.64 7.53
C MET A 61 -0.06 -0.60 6.43
N SER A 62 -0.09 0.69 6.80
CA SER A 62 0.23 1.82 5.92
C SER A 62 1.44 2.56 6.47
N ASN A 63 2.51 2.64 5.69
CA ASN A 63 3.77 3.28 6.07
C ASN A 63 3.94 4.63 5.37
N SER A 64 4.40 5.63 6.12
CA SER A 64 4.73 6.97 5.62
C SER A 64 6.07 7.41 6.20
N PHE A 65 7.10 7.43 5.35
CA PHE A 65 8.44 7.89 5.69
C PHE A 65 8.73 9.16 4.89
N GLY A 66 8.58 10.31 5.54
CA GLY A 66 8.69 11.63 4.95
C GLY A 66 10.07 12.26 5.11
N PHE A 67 10.34 13.27 4.28
CA PHE A 67 11.53 14.12 4.41
C PHE A 67 11.64 14.73 5.81
N GLY A 68 12.87 14.96 6.28
CA GLY A 68 13.12 15.46 7.63
C GLY A 68 13.11 14.38 8.72
N GLY A 69 13.02 13.09 8.34
CA GLY A 69 13.05 11.97 9.28
C GLY A 69 11.71 11.69 9.96
N HIS A 70 10.60 12.17 9.37
CA HIS A 70 9.26 11.93 9.91
C HIS A 70 8.77 10.55 9.50
N ASN A 71 8.72 9.62 10.46
CA ASN A 71 8.29 8.25 10.23
C ASN A 71 6.98 7.98 10.98
N ALA A 72 5.95 7.55 10.26
CA ALA A 72 4.66 7.20 10.82
C ALA A 72 4.12 5.92 10.17
N THR A 73 3.53 5.05 10.99
CA THR A 73 2.90 3.80 10.55
C THR A 73 1.53 3.69 11.18
N LEU A 74 0.53 3.32 10.37
CA LEU A 74 -0.83 3.04 10.81
C LEU A 74 -1.16 1.57 10.59
N ILE A 75 -1.78 0.94 11.59
CA ILE A 75 -2.39 -0.38 11.46
C ILE A 75 -3.90 -0.21 11.47
N LEU A 76 -4.56 -0.77 10.46
CA LEU A 76 -6.01 -0.83 10.39
C LEU A 76 -6.44 -2.29 10.53
N SER A 77 -7.50 -2.53 11.30
CA SER A 77 -8.12 -3.83 11.47
C SER A 77 -9.53 -3.80 10.89
N ARG A 78 -9.97 -4.92 10.32
CA ARG A 78 -11.38 -5.07 9.91
C ARG A 78 -12.28 -4.90 11.14
N PHE A 79 -13.33 -4.09 11.01
CA PHE A 79 -14.35 -3.92 12.05
C PHE A 79 -15.08 -5.25 12.30
N GLN A 80 -15.36 -5.55 13.57
CA GLN A 80 -16.00 -6.79 14.03
C GLN A 80 -17.36 -6.48 14.63
#